data_AF-A0A9P6IFX8-F1
#
_entry.id   AF-A0A9P6IFX8-F1
#
_cell.length_a   1.000
_cell.length_b   1.000
_cell.length_c   1.000
_cell.angle_alpha   90.00
_cell.angle_beta   90.00
_cell.angle_gamma   90.00
#
_symmetry.space_group_name_H-M   'P 1'
#
loop_
_entity.id
_entity.type
_entity.pdbx_description
1 polymer ?
#
loop_
_entity_poly.entity_id
_entity_poly.type
_entity_poly.pdbx_seq_one_letter_code
_entity_poly.pdbx_strand_id
1 'polypeptide(L)'
;HLTLYAPVTEGKQSIRVLVDIKERGYNDCEVLTIDGQDALTHLHTFSETIGYSKDSGVRLNLALGSYIYDRKQTKFVLSAGGFSERIALPDKGSLTYVLKCAASPTPITLEEPWIVIKMAPPSFTDYKSYLSNICHPPSSADIQNFAMLSSEDEPLLPARSALFDLSNP
;
A
#
# COMPACT_ATOMS: atom_id res chain seq x y z
N HIS A 1 1.36 7.97 -14.03
CA HIS A 1 0.81 7.14 -12.95
C HIS A 1 0.47 8.06 -11.79
N LEU A 2 -0.70 7.89 -11.19
CA LEU A 2 -1.22 8.76 -10.13
C LEU A 2 -1.19 8.03 -8.79
N THR A 3 -0.66 8.69 -7.77
CA THR A 3 -0.85 8.28 -6.37
C THR A 3 -2.02 9.05 -5.80
N LEU A 4 -2.95 8.35 -5.13
CA LEU A 4 -4.22 8.92 -4.68
C LEU A 4 -4.28 9.04 -3.16
N TYR A 5 -5.03 10.01 -2.65
CA TYR A 5 -5.34 10.16 -1.23
C TYR A 5 -6.80 10.59 -1.04
N ALA A 6 -7.34 10.48 0.18
CA ALA A 6 -8.75 10.73 0.46
C ALA A 6 -8.95 11.74 1.61
N PRO A 7 -8.75 13.06 1.37
CA PRO A 7 -8.97 14.06 2.41
C PRO A 7 -10.45 14.19 2.74
N VAL A 8 -10.73 14.57 3.99
CA VAL A 8 -12.05 14.98 4.44
C VAL A 8 -12.06 16.51 4.57
N THR A 9 -12.79 17.16 3.68
CA THR A 9 -12.97 18.62 3.67
C THR A 9 -14.43 18.93 3.88
N GLU A 10 -14.76 19.74 4.88
CA GLU A 10 -16.15 20.14 5.19
C GLU A 10 -17.10 18.94 5.39
N GLY A 11 -16.59 17.86 5.99
CA GLY A 11 -17.36 16.64 6.24
C GLY A 11 -17.56 15.73 5.03
N LYS A 12 -17.06 16.12 3.84
CA LYS A 12 -17.08 15.26 2.65
C LYS A 12 -15.70 14.64 2.42
N GLN A 13 -15.67 13.32 2.31
CA GLN A 13 -14.50 12.60 1.81
C GLN A 13 -14.50 12.62 0.27
N SER A 14 -13.39 12.99 -0.33
CA SER A 14 -13.20 12.96 -1.79
C SER A 14 -11.90 12.26 -2.13
N ILE A 15 -11.77 11.69 -3.31
CA ILE A 15 -10.50 11.14 -3.79
C ILE A 15 -9.77 12.23 -4.54
N ARG A 16 -8.47 12.38 -4.27
CA ARG A 16 -7.63 13.39 -4.89
C ARG A 16 -6.29 12.81 -5.29
N VAL A 17 -5.63 13.47 -6.25
CA VAL A 17 -4.28 13.13 -6.65
C VAL A 17 -3.30 13.66 -5.61
N LEU A 18 -2.57 12.77 -4.94
CA LEU A 18 -1.50 13.13 -4.03
C LEU A 18 -0.25 13.54 -4.81
N VAL A 19 0.14 12.68 -5.77
CA VAL A 19 1.30 12.90 -6.64
C VAL A 19 0.97 12.41 -8.06
N ASP A 20 1.16 13.28 -9.03
CA ASP A 20 1.30 12.90 -10.43
C ASP A 20 2.78 12.69 -10.78
N ILE A 21 3.19 11.43 -10.90
CA ILE A 21 4.58 11.04 -11.18
C ILE A 21 5.06 11.56 -12.55
N LYS A 22 4.14 11.86 -13.47
CA LYS A 22 4.46 12.43 -14.79
C LYS A 22 4.57 13.96 -14.78
N GLU A 23 4.40 14.60 -13.63
CA GLU A 23 4.57 16.05 -13.42
C GLU A 23 3.71 16.93 -14.36
N ARG A 24 2.48 16.49 -14.70
CA ARG A 24 1.59 17.25 -15.60
C ARG A 24 0.80 18.34 -14.88
N GLY A 25 1.01 18.52 -13.57
CA GLY A 25 0.30 19.51 -12.76
C GLY A 25 -1.07 19.06 -12.26
N TYR A 26 -1.32 17.75 -12.16
CA TYR A 26 -2.60 17.21 -11.65
C TYR A 26 -2.66 17.02 -10.14
N ASN A 27 -1.65 17.47 -9.39
CA ASN A 27 -1.65 17.38 -7.93
C ASN A 27 -2.87 18.11 -7.36
N ASP A 28 -3.50 17.50 -6.36
CA ASP A 28 -4.70 17.95 -5.67
C ASP A 28 -5.98 18.06 -6.53
N CYS A 29 -5.96 17.60 -7.78
CA CYS A 29 -7.20 17.46 -8.55
C CYS A 29 -8.11 16.40 -7.93
N GLU A 30 -9.42 16.67 -7.88
CA GLU A 30 -10.44 15.71 -7.46
C GLU A 30 -10.58 14.64 -8.54
N VAL A 31 -10.52 13.37 -8.14
CA VAL A 31 -10.79 12.23 -9.01
C VAL A 31 -12.28 11.92 -8.89
N LEU A 32 -13.03 12.19 -9.95
CA LEU A 32 -14.48 11.95 -9.99
C LEU A 32 -14.77 10.48 -10.23
N THR A 33 -14.12 9.89 -11.24
CA THR A 33 -14.32 8.49 -11.59
C THR A 33 -13.02 7.78 -11.93
N ILE A 34 -13.03 6.46 -11.71
CA ILE A 34 -12.02 5.50 -12.15
C ILE A 34 -12.77 4.42 -12.92
N ASP A 35 -12.39 4.20 -14.17
CA ASP A 35 -13.04 3.27 -15.09
C ASP A 35 -14.56 3.47 -15.21
N GLY A 36 -15.01 4.74 -15.13
CA GLY A 36 -16.41 5.12 -15.21
C GLY A 36 -17.22 4.92 -13.92
N GLN A 37 -16.62 4.38 -12.86
CA GLN A 37 -17.22 4.26 -11.53
C GLN A 37 -16.79 5.43 -10.64
N ASP A 38 -17.65 5.89 -9.74
CA ASP A 38 -17.27 6.84 -8.68
C ASP A 38 -15.96 6.41 -7.99
N ALA A 39 -15.01 7.34 -7.86
CA ALA A 39 -13.65 7.03 -7.46
C ALA A 39 -13.57 6.44 -6.05
N LEU A 40 -14.33 6.97 -5.09
CA LEU A 40 -14.34 6.47 -3.71
C LEU A 40 -14.93 5.06 -3.66
N THR A 41 -16.03 4.83 -4.37
CA THR A 41 -16.67 3.51 -4.48
C THR A 41 -15.74 2.48 -5.14
N HIS A 42 -15.03 2.87 -6.19
CA HIS A 42 -14.06 2.02 -6.88
C HIS A 42 -12.92 1.60 -5.93
N LEU A 43 -12.35 2.55 -5.20
CA LEU A 43 -11.26 2.28 -4.26
C LEU A 43 -11.72 1.48 -3.04
N HIS A 44 -12.94 1.68 -2.54
CA HIS A 44 -13.52 0.82 -1.51
C HIS A 44 -13.63 -0.62 -2.00
N THR A 45 -14.16 -0.81 -3.21
CA THR A 45 -14.29 -2.16 -3.81
C THR A 45 -12.93 -2.84 -3.93
N PHE A 46 -11.92 -2.11 -4.40
CA PHE A 46 -10.55 -2.61 -4.45
C PHE A 46 -10.02 -2.94 -3.05
N SER A 47 -10.26 -2.08 -2.05
CA SER A 47 -9.75 -2.26 -0.70
C SER A 47 -10.24 -3.54 -0.01
N GLU A 48 -11.41 -4.07 -0.40
CA GLU A 48 -11.92 -5.35 0.11
C GLU A 48 -11.04 -6.55 -0.31
N THR A 49 -10.20 -6.40 -1.33
CA THR A 49 -9.20 -7.42 -1.72
C THR A 49 -7.97 -7.43 -0.80
N ILE A 50 -7.80 -6.42 0.05
CA ILE A 50 -6.65 -6.29 0.96
C ILE A 50 -6.95 -7.04 2.26
N GLY A 51 -6.39 -8.26 2.39
CA GLY A 51 -6.60 -9.15 3.54
C GLY A 51 -5.93 -8.75 4.87
N TYR A 52 -5.49 -7.50 5.05
CA TYR A 52 -4.67 -7.08 6.19
C TYR A 52 -5.48 -6.77 7.46
N SER A 53 -6.71 -6.28 7.33
CA SER A 53 -7.54 -5.83 8.46
C SER A 53 -9.02 -6.13 8.24
N LYS A 54 -9.79 -6.31 9.32
CA LYS A 54 -11.26 -6.38 9.28
C LYS A 54 -11.92 -5.01 9.19
N ASP A 55 -11.22 -3.94 9.55
CA ASP A 55 -11.71 -2.56 9.44
C ASP A 55 -11.57 -2.04 7.99
N SER A 56 -12.68 -1.59 7.41
CA SER A 56 -12.73 -1.12 6.02
C SER A 56 -11.99 0.21 5.82
N GLY A 57 -11.97 1.09 6.83
CA GLY A 57 -11.22 2.33 6.78
C GLY A 57 -9.71 2.09 6.76
N VAL A 58 -9.23 1.12 7.55
CA VAL A 58 -7.82 0.68 7.50
C VAL A 58 -7.46 0.12 6.13
N ARG A 59 -8.32 -0.73 5.54
CA ARG A 59 -8.08 -1.26 4.19
C ARG A 59 -8.07 -0.15 3.13
N LEU A 60 -8.99 0.81 3.21
CA LEU A 60 -9.00 1.96 2.31
C LEU A 60 -7.70 2.78 2.44
N ASN A 61 -7.25 3.04 3.66
CA ASN A 61 -5.99 3.77 3.89
C ASN A 61 -4.78 3.03 3.32
N LEU A 62 -4.76 1.69 3.36
CA LEU A 62 -3.70 0.88 2.75
C LEU A 62 -3.75 0.91 1.21
N ALA A 63 -4.94 1.05 0.63
CA ALA A 63 -5.09 1.21 -0.82
C ALA A 63 -4.55 2.58 -1.30
N LEU A 64 -4.61 3.59 -0.46
CA LEU A 64 -4.23 4.97 -0.76
C LEU A 64 -2.75 5.26 -0.45
N GLY A 65 -2.22 6.28 -1.11
CA GLY A 65 -0.87 6.76 -0.88
C GLY A 65 -0.73 7.61 0.37
N SER A 66 0.46 7.61 0.93
CA SER A 66 0.82 8.39 2.13
C SER A 66 2.30 8.73 2.14
N TYR A 67 2.70 9.65 3.03
CA TYR A 67 4.11 9.88 3.33
C TYR A 67 4.50 9.10 4.58
N ILE A 68 5.56 8.29 4.46
CA ILE A 68 6.13 7.52 5.57
C ILE A 68 7.52 8.06 5.90
N TYR A 69 7.92 8.03 7.17
CA TYR A 69 9.25 8.48 7.57
C TYR A 69 10.29 7.37 7.38
N ASP A 70 11.22 7.55 6.45
CA ASP A 70 12.38 6.67 6.28
C ASP A 70 13.46 7.09 7.28
N ARG A 71 13.67 6.27 8.32
CA ARG A 71 14.69 6.49 9.36
C ARG A 71 16.12 6.45 8.81
N LYS A 72 16.39 5.66 7.76
CA LYS A 72 17.74 5.55 7.18
C LYS A 72 18.09 6.80 6.38
N GLN A 73 17.12 7.33 5.64
CA GLN A 73 17.30 8.53 4.84
C GLN A 73 16.91 9.81 5.60
N THR A 74 16.42 9.69 6.84
CA THR A 74 15.95 10.78 7.71
C THR A 74 14.94 11.72 7.05
N LYS A 75 14.11 11.19 6.14
CA LYS A 75 13.17 11.99 5.34
C LYS A 75 11.85 11.28 5.17
N PHE A 76 10.80 12.05 4.89
CA PHE A 76 9.54 11.47 4.42
C PHE A 76 9.68 11.00 2.98
N VAL A 77 9.24 9.78 2.71
CA VAL A 77 9.19 9.18 1.38
C VAL A 77 7.75 8.83 1.04
N LEU A 78 7.43 8.91 -0.25
CA LEU A 78 6.11 8.54 -0.74
C LEU A 78 5.95 7.02 -0.67
N SER A 79 4.91 6.56 0.00
CA SER A 79 4.33 5.24 -0.20
C SER A 79 3.16 5.38 -1.16
N ALA A 80 3.23 4.71 -2.31
CA ALA A 80 2.23 4.85 -3.36
C ALA A 80 0.85 4.30 -2.97
N GLY A 81 0.79 3.38 -2.00
CA GLY A 81 -0.42 2.66 -1.63
C GLY A 81 -0.71 1.47 -2.54
N GLY A 82 -1.48 0.52 -2.03
CA GLY A 82 -1.75 -0.76 -2.70
C GLY A 82 -2.55 -0.65 -4.00
N PHE A 83 -3.29 0.44 -4.22
CA PHE A 83 -3.99 0.65 -5.49
C PHE A 83 -3.00 1.07 -6.58
N SER A 84 -2.15 2.04 -6.30
CA SER A 84 -1.16 2.57 -7.25
C SER A 84 -0.02 1.58 -7.52
N GLU A 85 0.42 0.83 -6.51
CA GLU A 85 1.47 -0.17 -6.62
C GLU A 85 1.00 -1.51 -6.05
N ARG A 86 1.00 -2.55 -6.89
CA ARG A 86 0.52 -3.89 -6.50
C ARG A 86 1.30 -5.00 -7.19
N ILE A 87 1.39 -6.13 -6.48
CA ILE A 87 2.04 -7.36 -6.95
C ILE A 87 1.12 -8.13 -7.92
N ALA A 88 -0.20 -8.06 -7.70
CA ALA A 88 -1.18 -8.70 -8.56
C ALA A 88 -1.35 -7.93 -9.87
N LEU A 89 -1.44 -8.66 -10.99
CA LEU A 89 -1.73 -8.06 -12.28
C LEU A 89 -3.15 -7.46 -12.29
N PRO A 90 -3.33 -6.29 -12.90
CA PRO A 90 -4.63 -5.68 -13.10
C PRO A 90 -5.47 -6.47 -14.11
N ASP A 91 -6.80 -6.38 -14.01
CA ASP A 91 -7.71 -6.99 -15.00
C ASP A 91 -7.62 -6.30 -16.38
N LYS A 92 -7.19 -5.03 -16.41
CA LYS A 92 -7.04 -4.21 -17.61
C LYS A 92 -5.63 -3.65 -17.72
N GLY A 93 -5.16 -3.44 -18.96
CA GLY A 93 -3.85 -2.85 -19.24
C GLY A 93 -3.73 -1.36 -18.92
N SER A 94 -4.85 -0.66 -18.74
CA SER A 94 -4.91 0.77 -18.38
C SER A 94 -6.09 1.05 -17.43
N LEU A 95 -6.04 2.22 -16.80
CA LEU A 95 -7.13 2.83 -16.05
C LEU A 95 -7.56 4.13 -16.71
N THR A 96 -8.86 4.41 -16.70
CA THR A 96 -9.42 5.70 -17.13
C THR A 96 -9.82 6.53 -15.92
N TYR A 97 -9.22 7.70 -15.76
CA TYR A 97 -9.58 8.67 -14.73
C TYR A 97 -10.38 9.82 -15.33
N VAL A 98 -11.34 10.35 -14.57
CA VAL A 98 -11.93 11.68 -14.83
C VAL A 98 -11.56 12.59 -13.67
N LEU A 99 -10.82 13.67 -13.96
CA LEU A 99 -10.27 14.60 -12.98
C LEU A 99 -10.97 15.96 -13.05
N LYS A 100 -11.13 16.61 -11.91
CA LYS A 100 -11.55 18.01 -11.80
C LYS A 100 -10.46 18.79 -11.05
N CYS A 101 -9.81 19.70 -11.75
CA CYS A 101 -8.74 20.54 -11.22
C CYS A 101 -9.24 21.97 -11.00
N ALA A 102 -8.78 22.68 -9.96
CA ALA A 102 -9.20 24.06 -9.71
C ALA A 102 -8.86 25.01 -10.87
N ALA A 103 -7.75 24.76 -11.57
CA ALA A 103 -7.30 25.54 -12.71
C ALA A 103 -8.07 25.27 -14.02
N SER A 104 -8.95 24.24 -14.06
CA SER A 104 -9.70 23.87 -15.26
C SER A 104 -11.20 23.80 -14.97
N PRO A 105 -12.04 24.56 -15.69
CA PRO A 105 -13.49 24.52 -15.52
C PRO A 105 -14.10 23.20 -16.03
N THR A 106 -13.45 22.53 -16.98
CA THR A 106 -13.92 21.27 -17.57
C THR A 106 -13.18 20.07 -16.98
N PRO A 107 -13.89 18.96 -16.68
CA PRO A 107 -13.24 17.72 -16.29
C PRO A 107 -12.30 17.19 -17.38
N ILE A 108 -11.21 16.57 -16.95
CA ILE A 108 -10.16 16.02 -17.82
C ILE A 108 -10.26 14.51 -17.77
N THR A 109 -10.38 13.87 -18.93
CA THR A 109 -10.28 12.40 -19.04
C THR A 109 -8.83 12.02 -19.29
N LEU A 110 -8.33 11.08 -18.49
CA LEU A 110 -6.95 10.62 -18.56
C LEU A 110 -6.90 9.09 -18.60
N GLU A 111 -6.23 8.54 -19.60
CA GLU A 111 -5.91 7.12 -19.64
C GLU A 111 -4.48 6.88 -19.14
N GLU A 112 -4.32 6.01 -18.14
CA GLU A 112 -3.03 5.63 -17.56
C GLU A 112 -2.76 4.15 -17.75
N PRO A 113 -1.76 3.76 -18.56
CA PRO A 113 -1.34 2.36 -18.65
C PRO A 113 -0.64 1.92 -17.37
N TRP A 114 -0.79 0.63 -17.03
CA TRP A 114 0.03 -0.01 -16.01
C TRP A 114 1.46 -0.20 -16.50
N ILE A 115 2.42 0.09 -15.62
CA ILE A 115 3.84 -0.12 -15.88
C ILE A 115 4.28 -1.32 -15.03
N VAL A 116 4.77 -2.36 -15.69
CA VAL A 116 5.30 -3.54 -15.00
C VAL A 116 6.78 -3.30 -14.69
N ILE A 117 7.12 -3.31 -13.40
CA ILE A 117 8.48 -3.15 -12.92
C ILE A 117 8.96 -4.49 -12.37
N LYS A 118 10.19 -4.90 -12.73
CA LYS A 118 10.82 -6.08 -12.16
C LYS A 118 11.29 -5.76 -10.74
N MET A 119 10.74 -6.41 -9.73
CA MET A 119 11.09 -6.19 -8.32
C MET A 119 12.52 -6.61 -7.96
N ALA A 120 13.14 -7.48 -8.77
CA ALA A 120 14.57 -7.80 -8.72
C ALA A 120 15.01 -8.29 -10.10
N PRO A 121 16.30 -8.15 -10.48
CA PRO A 121 16.84 -9.03 -11.51
C PRO A 121 16.60 -10.46 -11.04
N PRO A 122 15.97 -11.33 -11.84
CA PRO A 122 15.90 -12.72 -11.45
C PRO A 122 17.35 -13.18 -11.29
N SER A 123 17.69 -13.76 -10.13
CA SER A 123 18.96 -14.46 -9.93
C SER A 123 19.01 -15.76 -10.75
N PHE A 124 18.17 -15.88 -11.77
CA PHE A 124 17.93 -17.08 -12.54
C PHE A 124 17.62 -16.71 -13.99
N THR A 125 18.15 -17.50 -14.91
CA THR A 125 17.93 -17.36 -16.36
C THR A 125 17.18 -18.55 -16.94
N ASP A 126 16.94 -19.58 -16.12
CA ASP A 126 16.25 -20.81 -16.49
C ASP A 126 15.59 -21.46 -15.26
N TYR A 127 14.81 -22.52 -15.49
CA TYR A 127 14.11 -23.22 -14.40
C TYR A 127 15.09 -23.87 -13.40
N LYS A 128 16.30 -24.25 -13.83
CA LYS A 128 17.29 -24.91 -12.95
C LYS A 128 17.88 -23.93 -11.95
N SER A 129 18.26 -22.75 -12.43
CA SER A 129 18.79 -21.64 -11.61
C SER A 129 17.72 -21.08 -10.67
N TYR A 130 16.44 -21.10 -11.06
CA TYR A 130 15.34 -20.77 -10.15
C TYR A 130 15.28 -21.76 -8.97
N LEU A 131 15.27 -23.06 -9.28
CA LEU A 131 15.22 -24.10 -8.25
C LEU A 131 16.43 -24.06 -7.31
N SER A 132 17.64 -23.79 -7.83
CA SER A 132 18.85 -23.75 -7.01
C SER A 132 18.96 -22.50 -6.12
N ASN A 133 18.48 -21.34 -6.60
CA ASN A 133 18.72 -20.06 -5.92
C ASN A 133 17.55 -19.60 -5.05
N ILE A 134 16.33 -20.06 -5.35
CA ILE A 134 15.11 -19.65 -4.66
C ILE A 134 14.49 -20.80 -3.85
N CYS A 135 14.51 -22.02 -4.40
CA CYS A 135 13.79 -23.17 -3.80
C CYS A 135 14.68 -24.19 -3.09
N HIS A 136 16.00 -24.01 -3.09
CA HIS A 136 16.88 -24.93 -2.35
C HIS A 136 16.61 -24.75 -0.85
N PRO A 137 16.40 -25.84 -0.09
CA PRO A 137 16.27 -25.73 1.36
C PRO A 137 17.54 -25.06 1.91
N PRO A 138 17.40 -24.17 2.91
CA PRO A 138 18.57 -23.55 3.54
C PRO A 138 19.54 -24.64 3.99
N SER A 139 20.83 -24.43 3.76
CA SER A 139 21.84 -25.35 4.26
C SER A 139 21.78 -25.38 5.79
N SER A 140 22.31 -26.42 6.42
CA SER A 140 22.40 -26.49 7.88
C SER A 140 23.13 -25.29 8.50
N ALA A 141 24.03 -24.63 7.75
CA ALA A 141 24.69 -23.38 8.15
C ALA A 141 23.74 -22.17 8.10
N ASP A 142 22.83 -22.10 7.13
CA ASP A 142 21.84 -21.02 7.01
C ASP A 142 20.77 -21.12 8.11
N ILE A 143 20.41 -22.34 8.50
CA ILE A 143 19.48 -22.60 9.63
C ILE A 143 20.09 -22.12 10.95
N GLN A 144 21.41 -22.29 11.17
CA GLN A 144 22.09 -21.83 12.38
C GLN A 144 22.14 -20.30 12.50
N ASN A 145 22.31 -19.59 11.38
CA ASN A 145 22.28 -18.12 11.36
C ASN A 145 20.87 -17.57 11.63
N PHE A 146 19.82 -18.25 11.17
CA PHE A 146 18.43 -17.86 11.46
C PHE A 146 18.04 -18.11 12.92
N ALA A 147 18.54 -19.18 13.53
CA ALA A 147 18.29 -19.50 14.94
C ALA A 147 19.03 -18.57 15.91
N MET A 148 20.18 -18.01 15.53
CA MET A 148 20.87 -17.01 16.36
C MET A 148 20.15 -15.67 16.42
N LEU A 149 19.48 -15.25 15.33
CA LEU A 149 18.74 -13.98 15.28
C LEU A 149 17.38 -14.03 16.01
N SER A 150 16.92 -15.20 16.45
CA SER A 150 15.69 -15.35 17.24
C SER A 150 15.92 -15.55 18.73
N SER A 151 17.16 -15.44 19.22
CA SER A 151 17.53 -15.78 20.60
C SER A 151 17.85 -14.57 21.51
N GLU A 152 17.46 -13.35 21.11
CA GLU A 152 17.40 -12.25 22.09
C GLU A 152 16.15 -12.46 22.97
N ASP A 153 16.30 -13.32 23.97
CA ASP A 153 15.42 -13.44 25.13
C ASP A 153 15.34 -12.06 25.82
N GLU A 154 14.28 -11.30 25.53
CA GLU A 154 13.88 -10.17 26.36
C GLU A 154 13.35 -10.76 27.70
N PRO A 155 13.93 -10.41 28.87
CA PRO A 155 13.48 -10.98 30.13
C PRO A 155 12.06 -10.50 30.45
N LEU A 156 11.11 -11.44 30.42
CA LEU A 156 9.72 -11.25 30.84
C LEU A 156 9.69 -10.67 32.27
N LEU A 157 9.20 -9.44 32.40
CA LEU A 157 8.82 -8.86 33.69
C LEU A 157 7.76 -9.77 34.36
N PRO A 158 7.89 -10.12 35.65
CA PRO A 158 6.93 -11.00 36.30
C PRO A 158 5.59 -10.30 36.47
N ALA A 159 4.52 -10.97 36.01
CA ALA A 159 3.14 -10.57 36.19
C ALA A 159 2.82 -10.43 37.69
N ARG A 160 2.48 -9.21 38.13
CA ARG A 160 1.83 -8.99 39.42
C ARG A 160 0.34 -9.31 39.28
N SER A 161 -0.06 -10.43 39.85
CA SER A 161 -1.45 -10.75 40.19
C SER A 161 -1.85 -10.02 41.49
N ALA A 162 -2.93 -9.24 41.43
CA ALA A 162 -3.76 -8.87 42.58
C ALA A 162 -5.12 -8.41 42.00
N LEU A 163 -6.09 -9.31 41.88
CA LEU A 163 -7.21 -9.45 42.83
C LEU A 163 -7.97 -8.13 43.02
N PHE A 164 -8.94 -7.87 42.15
CA PHE A 164 -10.06 -6.98 42.46
C PHE A 164 -11.08 -7.80 43.24
N ASP A 165 -11.14 -7.56 44.54
CA ASP A 165 -12.20 -8.03 45.43
C ASP A 165 -13.45 -7.18 45.19
N LEU A 166 -14.50 -7.80 44.67
CA LEU A 166 -15.84 -7.21 44.52
C LEU A 166 -16.74 -7.82 45.59
N SER A 167 -16.79 -7.16 46.75
CA SER A 167 -17.87 -7.32 47.74
C SER A 167 -17.98 -6.03 48.58
N ASN A 168 -18.87 -5.09 48.18
CA ASN A 168 -20.27 -4.90 48.62
C ASN A 168 -20.37 -3.85 49.76
N PRO A 169 -21.49 -3.11 49.94
CA PRO A 169 -22.33 -2.35 49.02
C PRO A 169 -22.08 -0.82 49.07
#